data_AF-A0A0N4TUB3-F1
#
_entry.id   AF-A0A0N4TUB3-F1
#
_cell.length_a   1.000
_cell.length_b   1.000
_cell.length_c   1.000
_cell.angle_alpha   90.00
_cell.angle_beta   90.00
_cell.angle_gamma   90.00
#
_symmetry.space_group_name_H-M   'P 1'
#
loop_
_entity.id
_entity.type
_entity.pdbx_description
1 polymer ?
#
loop_
_entity_poly.entity_id
_entity_poly.type
_entity_poly.pdbx_seq_one_letter_code
_entity_poly.pdbx_strand_id
1 'polypeptide(L)'
;MAAVKFTWHNHLKRIGSFFIGTSPEFDLALYTLCFLTRQSRNTCKFQLDECPFVVTSYNFMQQGKNFVGTIYPVSGPLTDKCRRYNSQ
;
A
#
# COMPACT_ATOMS: atom_id res chain seq x y z
N MET A 1 -5.69 6.38 -5.24
CA MET A 1 -5.41 5.90 -3.86
C MET A 1 -5.90 6.95 -2.87
N ALA A 2 -6.43 6.55 -1.72
CA ALA A 2 -6.79 7.49 -0.67
C ALA A 2 -6.14 7.14 0.68
N ALA A 3 -5.81 8.16 1.45
CA ALA A 3 -5.53 8.04 2.88
C ALA A 3 -6.75 8.57 3.63
N VAL A 4 -7.36 7.71 4.45
CA VAL A 4 -8.62 7.99 5.14
C VAL A 4 -8.48 7.75 6.64
N LYS A 5 -9.29 8.49 7.39
CA LYS A 5 -9.53 8.30 8.82
C LYS A 5 -10.93 7.73 8.99
N PHE A 6 -11.06 6.62 9.71
CA PHE A 6 -12.35 5.97 9.90
C PHE A 6 -12.44 5.27 11.25
N THR A 7 -13.66 5.00 11.69
CA THR A 7 -13.95 4.26 12.91
C THR A 7 -14.45 2.87 12.54
N TRP A 8 -13.86 1.84 13.13
CA TRP A 8 -14.23 0.44 12.94
C TRP A 8 -14.61 -0.17 14.29
N HIS A 9 -15.86 -0.63 14.45
CA HIS A 9 -16.40 -1.12 15.73
C HIS A 9 -16.06 -0.22 16.93
N ASN A 10 -16.37 1.08 16.85
CA ASN A 10 -16.05 2.10 17.87
C ASN A 10 -14.55 2.34 18.14
N HIS A 11 -13.65 1.72 17.37
CA HIS A 11 -12.22 2.00 17.42
C HIS A 11 -11.79 2.94 16.30
N LEU A 12 -11.24 4.10 16.67
CA LEU A 12 -10.77 5.09 15.72
C LEU A 12 -9.42 4.68 15.11
N LYS A 13 -9.41 4.38 13.81
CA LYS A 13 -8.17 4.28 13.04
C LYS A 13 -7.81 5.65 12.49
N ARG A 14 -6.75 6.25 13.06
CA ARG A 14 -6.32 7.63 12.73
C ARG A 14 -5.96 7.80 11.26
N ILE A 15 -5.24 6.85 10.68
CA ILE A 15 -4.79 6.84 9.29
C ILE A 15 -4.83 5.39 8.78
N GLY A 16 -5.41 5.21 7.60
CA GLY A 16 -5.30 4.01 6.77
C GLY A 16 -5.30 4.40 5.30
N SER A 17 -4.63 3.63 4.47
CA SER A 17 -4.53 3.89 3.03
C SER A 17 -4.81 2.62 2.25
N PHE A 18 -5.54 2.78 1.15
CA PHE A 18 -5.92 1.71 0.24
C PHE A 18 -6.16 2.26 -1.17
N PHE A 19 -6.14 1.36 -2.15
CA PHE A 19 -6.49 1.69 -3.52
C PHE A 19 -8.00 1.80 -3.68
N ILE A 20 -8.44 2.72 -4.54
CA ILE A 20 -9.85 2.95 -4.86
C ILE A 20 -9.93 2.93 -6.39
N GLY A 21 -10.85 2.14 -6.94
CA GLY A 21 -11.05 2.01 -8.38
C GLY A 21 -10.04 1.12 -9.11
N THR A 22 -9.12 0.46 -8.39
CA THR A 22 -8.24 -0.57 -8.96
C THR A 22 -8.92 -1.93 -8.93
N SER A 23 -8.41 -2.87 -9.74
CA SER A 23 -8.90 -4.24 -9.73
C SER A 23 -8.21 -5.08 -8.64
N PRO A 24 -8.89 -6.09 -8.06
CA PRO A 24 -8.30 -6.94 -7.04
C PRO A 24 -7.01 -7.65 -7.48
N GLU A 25 -6.92 -8.02 -8.76
CA GLU A 25 -5.73 -8.65 -9.32
C GLU A 25 -4.54 -7.69 -9.45
N PHE A 26 -4.79 -6.40 -9.73
CA PHE A 26 -3.74 -5.38 -9.74
C PHE A 26 -3.13 -5.19 -8.35
N ASP A 27 -3.98 -5.05 -7.34
CA ASP A 27 -3.57 -4.90 -5.94
C ASP A 27 -2.76 -6.12 -5.48
N LEU A 28 -3.28 -7.33 -5.74
CA LEU A 28 -2.61 -8.58 -5.39
C LEU A 28 -1.25 -8.71 -6.07
N ALA A 29 -1.17 -8.43 -7.38
CA ALA A 29 0.09 -8.50 -8.13
C ALA A 29 1.15 -7.54 -7.57
N LEU A 30 0.78 -6.29 -7.24
CA LEU A 30 1.69 -5.32 -6.62
C LEU A 30 2.20 -5.80 -5.26
N TYR A 31 1.32 -6.34 -4.42
CA TYR A 31 1.69 -6.83 -3.11
C TYR A 31 2.63 -8.04 -3.19
N THR A 32 2.33 -8.99 -4.08
CA THR A 32 3.21 -10.14 -4.34
C THR A 32 4.57 -9.70 -4.85
N LEU A 33 4.63 -8.77 -5.79
CA LEU A 33 5.89 -8.24 -6.33
C LEU A 33 6.72 -7.56 -5.24
N CYS A 34 6.08 -6.75 -4.38
CA CYS A 34 6.78 -6.12 -3.27
C CYS A 34 7.32 -7.16 -2.27
N PHE A 35 6.51 -8.15 -1.90
CA PHE A 35 6.90 -9.20 -0.98
C PHE A 35 8.08 -10.02 -1.49
N LEU A 36 8.11 -10.37 -2.78
CA LEU A 36 9.18 -11.17 -3.38
C LEU A 36 10.49 -10.36 -3.53
N THR A 37 10.39 -9.07 -3.85
CA THR A 37 11.56 -8.22 -4.10
C THR A 37 12.18 -7.63 -2.83
N ARG A 38 11.37 -7.30 -1.82
CA ARG A 38 11.82 -6.62 -0.59
C ARG A 38 11.08 -7.15 0.63
N GLN A 39 11.65 -8.17 1.26
CA GLN A 39 11.05 -8.79 2.45
C GLN A 39 11.31 -7.96 3.72
N SER A 40 10.26 -7.78 4.53
CA SER A 40 10.22 -7.36 5.94
C SER A 40 10.76 -5.98 6.34
N ARG A 41 11.80 -5.45 5.70
CA ARG A 41 12.56 -4.29 6.20
C ARG A 41 12.59 -3.10 5.26
N ASN A 42 12.38 -3.34 3.97
CA ASN A 42 12.47 -2.29 2.96
C ASN A 42 11.11 -2.07 2.34
N THR A 43 10.64 -0.83 2.37
CA THR A 43 9.41 -0.46 1.68
C THR A 43 9.65 -0.41 0.16
N CYS A 44 8.64 -0.81 -0.61
CA CYS A 44 8.67 -0.74 -2.07
C CYS A 44 8.10 0.60 -2.51
N LYS A 45 8.86 1.37 -3.28
CA LYS A 45 8.40 2.65 -3.83
C LYS A 45 7.82 2.41 -5.20
N PHE A 46 6.60 2.85 -5.41
CA PHE A 46 5.90 2.76 -6.69
C PHE A 46 5.36 4.12 -7.08
N GLN A 47 5.02 4.27 -8.35
CA GLN A 47 4.35 5.45 -8.88
C GLN A 47 3.24 4.97 -9.80
N LEU A 48 2.01 5.39 -9.49
CA LEU A 48 0.83 5.15 -10.31
C LEU A 48 0.24 6.51 -10.62
N ASP A 49 -0.02 6.79 -11.89
CA ASP A 49 -0.63 8.05 -12.34
C ASP A 49 0.08 9.31 -11.81
N GLU A 50 1.42 9.29 -11.84
CA GLU A 50 2.28 10.35 -11.30
C GLU A 50 2.12 10.63 -9.79
N CYS A 51 1.36 9.80 -9.08
CA CYS A 51 1.25 9.79 -7.63
C CYS A 51 2.23 8.77 -7.03
N PRO A 52 3.28 9.22 -6.31
CA PRO A 52 4.19 8.31 -5.63
C PRO A 52 3.50 7.69 -4.40
N PHE A 53 3.73 6.41 -4.18
CA PHE A 53 3.28 5.72 -2.98
C PHE A 53 4.27 4.63 -2.59
N VAL A 54 4.08 4.13 -1.39
CA VAL A 54 4.98 3.17 -0.76
C VAL A 54 4.17 1.96 -0.34
N VAL A 55 4.63 0.75 -0.62
CA VAL A 55 4.02 -0.48 -0.11
C VAL A 55 4.88 -1.01 1.02
N THR A 56 4.24 -1.27 2.15
CA THR A 56 4.86 -1.89 3.32
C THR A 56 4.39 -3.33 3.39
N SER A 57 5.32 -4.28 3.33
CA SER A 57 5.04 -5.71 3.47
C SER A 57 5.69 -6.28 4.72
N TYR A 58 4.89 -6.94 5.54
CA TYR A 58 5.36 -7.75 6.65
C TYR A 58 5.41 -9.21 6.24
N ASN A 59 6.40 -9.92 6.75
CA ASN A 59 6.49 -11.36 6.67
C ASN A 59 6.49 -11.94 8.09
N PHE A 60 6.19 -13.23 8.19
CA PHE A 60 6.40 -13.96 9.43
C PHE A 60 6.92 -15.36 9.11
N MET A 61 7.82 -15.86 9.96
CA MET A 61 8.39 -17.19 9.78
C MET A 61 7.66 -18.20 10.64
N GLN A 62 7.21 -19.30 10.03
CA GLN A 62 6.65 -20.46 10.73
C GLN A 62 7.32 -21.72 10.20
N GLN A 63 7.81 -22.57 11.10
CA GLN A 63 8.46 -23.84 10.76
C GLN A 63 9.57 -23.69 9.69
N GLY A 64 10.35 -22.62 9.75
CA GLY A 64 11.42 -22.33 8.79
C GLY A 64 10.95 -21.86 7.41
N LYS A 65 9.63 -21.71 7.19
CA LYS A 65 9.05 -21.15 5.96
C LYS A 65 8.65 -19.71 6.16
N ASN A 66 8.84 -18.90 5.13
CA ASN A 66 8.49 -17.48 5.14
C ASN A 66 7.08 -17.29 4.56
N PHE A 67 6.18 -16.68 5.32
CA PHE A 67 4.81 -16.43 4.92
C PHE A 67 4.53 -14.94 4.78
N VAL A 68 3.56 -14.64 3.92
CA VAL A 68 3.06 -13.27 3.72
C VAL A 68 2.26 -12.87 4.94
N GLY A 69 2.70 -11.83 5.63
CA GLY A 69 1.93 -11.14 6.66
C GLY A 69 1.08 -10.03 6.07
N THR A 70 0.80 -9.00 6.87
CA THR A 70 0.06 -7.84 6.39
C THR A 70 0.85 -7.07 5.34
N ILE A 71 0.20 -6.73 4.23
CA ILE A 71 0.74 -5.83 3.21
C ILE A 71 -0.27 -4.72 2.97
N TYR A 72 0.19 -3.48 2.95
CA TYR A 72 -0.67 -2.32 2.67
C TYR A 72 0.10 -1.18 2.00
N PRO A 73 -0.59 -0.38 1.17
CA PRO A 73 -0.01 0.83 0.62
C PRO A 73 -0.04 1.94 1.65
N VAL A 74 0.88 2.89 1.51
CA VAL A 74 1.02 4.13 2.26
C VAL A 74 1.15 5.25 1.23
N SER A 75 0.26 6.23 1.31
CA SER A 75 0.29 7.38 0.41
C SER A 75 1.62 8.14 0.56
N GLY A 76 2.31 8.37 -0.54
CA GLY A 76 3.49 9.23 -0.58
C GLY A 76 3.11 10.71 -0.52
N PRO A 77 4.10 11.61 -0.65
CA PRO A 77 3.86 13.05 -0.69
C PRO A 77 2.95 13.42 -1.88
N LEU A 78 2.00 14.32 -1.64
CA LEU A 78 1.13 14.86 -2.68
C LEU A 78 1.93 15.82 -3.57
N THR A 79 2.43 15.31 -4.70
CA THR A 79 3.16 16.10 -5.70
C THR A 79 2.19 16.94 -6.56
N ASP A 80 2.68 18.02 -7.16
CA ASP A 80 1.87 18.85 -8.06
C ASP A 80 1.36 18.09 -9.28
N LYS A 81 2.13 17.10 -9.75
CA LYS A 81 1.72 16.19 -10.83
C LYS A 81 0.53 15.32 -10.40
N CYS A 82 0.63 14.69 -9.24
CA CYS A 82 -0.47 13.92 -8.66
C CYS A 82 -1.72 14.78 -8.46
N ARG A 83 -1.57 16.02 -7.98
CA ARG A 83 -2.69 16.96 -7.83
C ARG A 83 -3.35 17.27 -9.17
N ARG A 84 -2.56 17.56 -10.22
CA ARG A 84 -3.05 17.85 -11.57
C ARG A 84 -3.75 16.67 -12.23
N TYR A 85 -3.27 15.45 -11.98
CA TYR A 85 -3.92 14.24 -12.49
C TYR A 85 -5.31 14.05 -11.84
N ASN A 86 -5.41 14.18 -10.52
CA ASN A 86 -6.69 14.01 -9.81
C ASN A 86 -7.70 15.16 -10.04
N SER A 87 -7.27 16.28 -10.64
CA SER A 87 -8.15 17.41 -10.97
C SER A 87 -8.69 17.39 -12.41
N GLN A 88 -8.26 16.43 -13.23
CA GLN A 88 -8.80 16.17 -14.57
C GLN A 88 -9.91 15.13 -14.48
#